data_AF-A0A5C9EFT1-F1
#
_entry.id   AF-A0A5C9EFT1-F1
#
_cell.length_a   1.000
_cell.length_b   1.000
_cell.length_c   1.000
_cell.angle_alpha   90.00
_cell.angle_beta   90.00
_cell.angle_gamma   90.00
#
_symmetry.space_group_name_H-M   'P 1'
#
loop_
_entity.id
_entity.type
_entity.pdbx_description
1 polymer ?
#
loop_
_entity_poly.entity_id
_entity_poly.type
_entity_poly.pdbx_seq_one_letter_code
_entity_poly.pdbx_strand_id
1 'polypeptide(L)'
;MSIFLFFWSVLGLIIGILYFIFSNDIPWKRNGLIMAFYIGFISLLIHFYKGFSPLNLAIWFGIGFVFIYSLCLGIFWISERKFTFLYEKVMNQLEKFTYMKLNNKRVLKTILIITPIIMWYSVNVDINVMVDNNTRLLWINVPSNIKSGEDFTITVEAWDAFERVSATYKGTVQFSLESYALESFALISTPSALLPEPYTFSGQLFGNDMAYNIDNEKDNGLKTFIGRIDTPGIHYILGHDSLTQNTYYSNPIIVGEYGLDKGNIYWGDLHTHTILSDGSGSPEHNYYYGRNVA
;
A
#
# COMPACT_ATOMS: atom_id res chain seq x y z
N MET A 1 -3.44 14.89 6.25
CA MET A 1 -2.73 14.31 5.09
C MET A 1 -1.24 14.22 5.43
N SER A 2 -0.82 13.21 6.19
CA SER A 2 0.61 12.94 6.39
C SER A 2 1.04 11.96 5.31
N ILE A 3 1.55 12.49 4.19
CA ILE A 3 2.31 11.67 3.25
C ILE A 3 3.62 11.33 3.97
N PHE A 4 3.60 10.30 4.81
CA PHE A 4 4.80 9.74 5.40
C PHE A 4 5.52 9.01 4.26
N LEU A 5 6.33 9.78 3.52
CA LEU A 5 7.21 9.25 2.49
C LEU A 5 8.18 8.29 3.18
N PHE A 6 7.89 6.99 3.16
CA PHE A 6 8.82 5.91 3.54
C PHE A 6 9.99 5.79 2.55
N PHE A 7 10.42 6.92 1.99
CA PHE A 7 11.49 7.02 1.03
C PHE A 7 12.78 7.46 1.73
N TRP A 8 13.22 6.69 2.72
CA TRP A 8 14.44 6.95 3.49
C TRP A 8 15.68 7.17 2.61
N SER A 9 15.64 6.77 1.34
CA SER A 9 16.74 6.90 0.39
C SER A 9 16.51 7.87 -0.77
N VAL A 10 15.29 8.37 -1.02
CA VAL A 10 15.03 9.24 -2.20
C VAL A 10 15.75 10.58 -2.10
N LEU A 11 15.85 11.14 -0.89
CA LEU A 11 16.58 12.38 -0.66
C LEU A 11 18.05 12.22 -1.03
N GLY A 12 18.68 11.11 -0.62
CA GLY A 12 20.05 10.82 -0.99
C GLY A 12 20.24 10.61 -2.49
N LEU A 13 19.27 9.97 -3.16
CA LEU A 13 19.27 9.80 -4.61
C LEU A 13 19.21 11.16 -5.32
N ILE A 14 18.29 12.03 -4.90
CA ILE A 14 18.12 13.39 -5.42
C ILE A 14 19.40 14.19 -5.20
N ILE A 15 19.94 14.20 -3.98
CA ILE A 15 21.19 14.89 -3.65
C ILE A 15 22.34 14.40 -4.54
N GLY A 16 22.50 13.09 -4.69
CA GLY A 16 23.54 12.51 -5.54
C GLY A 16 23.43 12.95 -7.01
N ILE A 17 22.21 12.94 -7.56
CA ILE A 17 21.93 13.40 -8.93
C ILE A 17 22.19 14.90 -9.07
N LEU A 18 21.77 15.73 -8.11
CA LEU A 18 22.01 17.17 -8.13
C LEU A 18 23.51 17.48 -8.13
N TYR A 19 24.31 16.82 -7.31
CA TYR A 19 25.77 16.96 -7.33
C TYR A 19 26.38 16.54 -8.67
N PHE A 20 25.90 15.44 -9.27
CA PHE A 20 26.37 15.02 -10.60
C PHE A 20 26.04 16.03 -11.70
N ILE A 21 24.86 16.65 -11.66
CA ILE A 21 24.41 17.60 -12.69
C ILE A 21 25.08 18.96 -12.54
N PHE A 22 25.09 19.51 -11.32
CA PHE A 22 25.36 20.93 -11.08
C PHE A 22 26.73 21.23 -10.47
N SER A 23 27.41 20.27 -9.85
CA SER A 23 28.72 20.54 -9.27
C SER A 23 29.73 20.90 -10.37
N ASN A 24 30.50 21.96 -10.17
CA ASN A 24 31.61 22.30 -11.08
C ASN A 24 32.84 21.40 -10.82
N ASP A 25 33.02 20.98 -9.57
CA ASP A 25 34.12 20.14 -9.13
C ASP A 25 33.92 18.68 -9.55
N ILE A 26 34.93 18.13 -10.21
CA ILE A 26 34.97 16.73 -10.67
C ILE A 26 34.79 15.73 -9.52
N PRO A 27 35.43 15.90 -8.33
CA PRO A 27 35.24 14.99 -7.21
C PRO A 27 33.77 14.94 -6.74
N TRP A 28 33.13 16.09 -6.59
CA TRP A 28 31.74 16.19 -6.16
C TRP A 28 30.77 15.61 -7.20
N LYS A 29 31.01 15.84 -8.50
CA LYS A 29 30.22 15.20 -9.58
C LYS A 29 30.29 13.67 -9.49
N ARG A 30 31.51 13.13 -9.37
CA ARG A 30 31.76 11.69 -9.26
C ARG A 30 31.11 11.11 -8.00
N ASN A 31 31.32 11.73 -6.85
CA ASN A 31 30.79 11.25 -5.57
C ASN A 31 29.27 11.28 -5.56
N GLY A 32 28.64 12.32 -6.12
CA GLY A 32 27.19 12.41 -6.27
C GLY A 32 26.62 11.28 -7.13
N LEU A 33 27.25 11.00 -8.28
CA LEU A 33 26.86 9.88 -9.13
C LEU A 33 26.96 8.53 -8.41
N ILE A 34 28.06 8.31 -7.70
CA ILE A 34 28.31 7.09 -6.94
C ILE A 34 27.29 6.91 -5.82
N MET A 35 26.92 7.98 -5.13
CA MET A 35 25.87 7.98 -4.12
C MET A 35 24.51 7.62 -4.71
N ALA A 36 24.13 8.19 -5.86
CA ALA A 36 22.88 7.88 -6.53
C ALA A 36 22.82 6.40 -6.96
N PHE A 37 23.90 5.89 -7.54
CA PHE A 37 24.01 4.47 -7.93
C PHE A 37 23.98 3.53 -6.74
N TYR A 38 24.67 3.86 -5.65
CA TYR A 38 24.61 3.11 -4.41
C TYR A 38 23.16 2.98 -3.94
N ILE A 39 22.43 4.09 -3.83
CA ILE A 39 21.05 4.10 -3.34
C ILE A 39 20.11 3.27 -4.23
N GLY A 40 20.16 3.49 -5.55
CA GLY A 40 19.34 2.73 -6.50
C GLY A 40 19.65 1.23 -6.42
N PHE A 41 20.94 0.88 -6.42
CA PHE A 41 21.40 -0.50 -6.40
C PHE A 41 21.05 -1.22 -5.09
N ILE A 42 21.22 -0.59 -3.93
CA ILE A 42 20.83 -1.18 -2.64
C ILE A 42 19.33 -1.43 -2.58
N SER A 43 18.52 -0.47 -3.06
CA SER A 43 17.07 -0.64 -3.11
C SER A 43 16.71 -1.89 -3.93
N LEU A 44 17.33 -2.05 -5.09
CA LEU A 44 17.17 -3.21 -5.95
C LEU A 44 17.64 -4.52 -5.28
N LEU A 45 18.79 -4.51 -4.60
CA LEU A 45 19.29 -5.70 -3.90
C LEU A 45 18.37 -6.15 -2.76
N ILE A 46 17.83 -5.22 -1.98
CA ILE A 46 16.88 -5.54 -0.90
C ILE A 46 15.68 -6.31 -1.45
N HIS A 47 15.18 -5.92 -2.64
CA HIS A 47 14.08 -6.62 -3.29
C HIS A 47 14.40 -8.08 -3.63
N PHE A 48 15.63 -8.37 -4.06
CA PHE A 48 16.05 -9.74 -4.40
C PHE A 48 16.40 -10.60 -3.18
N TYR A 49 16.82 -10.00 -2.06
CA TYR A 49 17.24 -10.71 -0.85
C TYR A 49 16.20 -10.62 0.27
N LYS A 50 15.02 -11.21 0.04
CA LYS A 50 13.86 -11.18 0.96
C LYS A 50 14.06 -11.82 2.36
N GLY A 51 15.22 -12.44 2.61
CA GLY A 51 15.54 -13.14 3.87
C GLY A 51 16.35 -12.34 4.89
N PHE A 52 16.75 -11.10 4.56
CA PHE A 52 17.52 -10.25 5.45
C PHE A 52 16.76 -8.98 5.79
N SER A 53 16.88 -8.52 7.03
CA SER A 53 16.39 -7.19 7.42
C SER A 53 16.94 -6.13 6.45
N PRO A 54 16.08 -5.28 5.84
CA PRO A 54 16.51 -4.22 4.95
C PRO A 54 17.59 -3.32 5.54
N LEU A 55 17.51 -3.06 6.85
CA LEU A 55 18.51 -2.27 7.58
C LEU A 55 19.87 -2.96 7.60
N ASN A 56 19.91 -4.26 7.88
CA ASN A 56 21.15 -5.03 7.88
C ASN A 56 21.78 -5.07 6.49
N LEU A 57 20.98 -5.29 5.44
CA LEU A 57 21.48 -5.22 4.06
C LEU A 57 22.07 -3.84 3.76
N ALA A 58 21.36 -2.76 4.10
CA ALA A 58 21.87 -1.40 3.91
C ALA A 58 23.18 -1.15 4.65
N ILE A 59 23.34 -1.65 5.88
CA ILE A 59 24.57 -1.51 6.66
C ILE A 59 25.73 -2.30 6.02
N TRP A 60 25.54 -3.61 5.79
CA TRP A 60 26.61 -4.48 5.28
C TRP A 60 27.08 -4.05 3.89
N PHE A 61 26.13 -3.80 2.99
CA PHE A 61 26.48 -3.34 1.66
C PHE A 61 26.98 -1.89 1.66
N GLY A 62 26.52 -1.04 2.57
CA GLY A 62 27.07 0.31 2.74
C GLY A 62 28.54 0.31 3.13
N ILE A 63 28.90 -0.49 4.13
CA ILE A 63 30.30 -0.66 4.56
C ILE A 63 31.13 -1.24 3.41
N GLY A 64 30.65 -2.30 2.76
CA GLY A 64 31.33 -2.92 1.62
C GLY A 64 31.54 -1.94 0.47
N PHE A 65 30.53 -1.13 0.16
CA PHE A 65 30.58 -0.14 -0.92
C PHE A 65 31.58 0.98 -0.61
N VAL A 66 31.56 1.53 0.61
CA VAL A 66 32.55 2.56 1.04
C VAL A 66 33.96 1.99 1.02
N PHE A 67 34.15 0.75 1.46
CA PHE A 67 35.44 0.07 1.44
C PHE A 67 35.97 -0.10 0.01
N ILE A 68 35.16 -0.68 -0.89
CA ILE A 68 35.53 -0.87 -2.30
C ILE A 68 35.82 0.48 -2.96
N TYR A 69 34.98 1.48 -2.73
CA TYR A 69 35.17 2.82 -3.29
C TYR A 69 36.47 3.47 -2.82
N SER A 70 36.76 3.38 -1.51
CA SER A 70 38.00 3.90 -0.92
C SER A 70 39.23 3.16 -1.45
N LEU A 71 39.13 1.85 -1.64
CA LEU A 71 40.18 1.03 -2.24
C LEU A 71 40.45 1.45 -3.68
N CYS A 72 39.41 1.65 -4.49
CA CYS A 72 39.54 2.15 -5.86
C CYS A 72 40.20 3.54 -5.92
N LEU A 73 39.81 4.46 -5.02
CA LEU A 73 40.44 5.77 -4.92
C LEU A 73 41.91 5.67 -4.50
N GLY A 74 42.24 4.79 -3.56
CA GLY A 74 43.61 4.53 -3.13
C GLY A 74 44.47 3.96 -4.25
N ILE A 75 43.97 2.97 -5.00
CA ILE A 75 44.65 2.40 -6.17
C ILE A 75 44.86 3.46 -7.25
N PHE A 76 43.84 4.29 -7.51
CA PHE A 76 43.95 5.40 -8.47
C PHE A 76 45.05 6.38 -8.04
N TRP A 77 45.04 6.82 -6.78
CA TRP A 77 46.03 7.76 -6.25
C TRP A 77 47.46 7.18 -6.26
N ILE A 78 47.62 5.90 -5.92
CA ILE A 78 48.92 5.21 -5.98
C ILE A 78 49.40 5.07 -7.43
N SER A 79 48.50 4.72 -8.36
CA SER A 79 48.85 4.54 -9.78
C SER A 79 49.20 5.85 -10.46
N GLU A 80 48.50 6.94 -10.14
CA GLU A 80 48.81 8.31 -10.58
C GLU A 80 50.20 8.77 -10.09
N ARG A 81 50.62 8.36 -8.88
CA ARG A 81 51.93 8.71 -8.31
C ARG A 81 53.10 7.83 -8.76
N LYS A 82 52.88 6.54 -9.05
CA LYS A 82 53.97 5.58 -9.28
C LYS A 82 54.10 5.07 -10.72
N PHE A 83 53.09 5.25 -11.55
CA PHE A 83 53.01 4.59 -12.86
C PHE A 83 52.52 5.53 -13.97
N THR A 84 53.04 6.76 -14.04
CA THR A 84 52.68 7.75 -15.08
C THR A 84 52.74 7.15 -16.49
N PHE A 85 53.74 6.32 -16.79
CA PHE A 85 53.91 5.64 -18.08
C PHE A 85 52.90 4.51 -18.36
N LEU A 86 52.58 3.68 -17.35
CA LEU A 86 51.62 2.58 -17.52
C LEU A 86 50.18 3.12 -17.49
N TYR A 87 49.92 4.15 -16.69
CA TYR A 87 48.69 4.91 -16.66
C TYR A 87 48.41 5.54 -18.02
N GLU A 88 49.37 6.26 -18.63
CA GLU A 88 49.19 6.81 -19.99
C GLU A 88 48.95 5.73 -21.05
N LYS A 89 49.58 4.56 -20.92
CA LYS A 89 49.44 3.45 -21.88
C LYS A 89 48.10 2.71 -21.73
N VAL A 90 47.66 2.49 -20.49
CA VAL A 90 46.37 1.86 -20.16
C VAL A 90 45.23 2.84 -20.44
N MET A 91 45.38 4.13 -20.12
CA MET A 91 44.42 5.16 -20.47
C MET A 91 44.36 5.38 -21.99
N ASN A 92 45.45 5.31 -22.74
CA ASN A 92 45.39 5.31 -24.22
C ASN A 92 44.64 4.09 -24.79
N GLN A 93 44.79 2.91 -24.17
CA GLN A 93 44.07 1.69 -24.56
C GLN A 93 42.58 1.75 -24.19
N LEU A 94 42.27 2.26 -22.99
CA LEU A 94 40.90 2.51 -22.53
C LEU A 94 40.24 3.63 -23.34
N GLU A 95 40.93 4.72 -23.66
CA GLU A 95 40.46 5.80 -24.53
C GLU A 95 40.09 5.25 -25.91
N LYS A 96 40.89 4.34 -26.47
CA LYS A 96 40.56 3.61 -27.70
C LYS A 96 39.32 2.72 -27.58
N PHE A 97 39.05 2.15 -26.39
CA PHE A 97 37.85 1.34 -26.11
C PHE A 97 36.60 2.19 -25.80
N THR A 98 36.75 3.31 -25.08
CA THR A 98 35.70 4.33 -24.85
C THR A 98 35.43 5.19 -26.08
N TYR A 99 36.26 5.08 -27.12
CA TYR A 99 35.96 5.48 -28.50
C TYR A 99 35.01 4.51 -29.21
N MET A 100 34.30 3.63 -28.48
CA MET A 100 32.94 3.31 -28.87
C MET A 100 32.15 4.62 -28.91
N LYS A 101 32.03 5.12 -30.13
CA LYS A 101 31.43 6.36 -30.60
C LYS A 101 29.96 6.48 -30.15
N LEU A 102 29.70 6.63 -28.85
CA LEU A 102 28.45 7.20 -28.35
C LEU A 102 28.50 8.67 -28.74
N ASN A 103 27.99 8.94 -29.94
CA ASN A 103 27.95 10.24 -30.61
C ASN A 103 27.11 11.30 -29.86
N ASN A 104 26.81 11.06 -28.58
CA ASN A 104 25.96 11.92 -27.80
C ASN A 104 26.33 11.78 -26.31
N LYS A 105 27.34 12.54 -25.85
CA LYS A 105 27.67 12.69 -24.41
C LYS A 105 26.44 13.00 -23.55
N ARG A 106 25.42 13.61 -24.15
CA ARG A 106 24.09 13.84 -23.55
C ARG A 106 23.37 12.51 -23.25
N VAL A 107 23.37 11.55 -24.17
CA VAL A 107 22.74 10.23 -23.97
C VAL A 107 23.39 9.47 -22.82
N LEU A 108 24.73 9.43 -22.76
CA LEU A 108 25.43 8.78 -21.64
C LEU A 108 25.09 9.46 -20.31
N LYS A 109 25.09 10.79 -20.26
CA LYS A 109 24.71 11.55 -19.07
C LYS A 109 23.26 11.24 -18.65
N THR A 110 22.34 11.16 -19.61
CA THR A 110 20.94 10.80 -19.37
C THR A 110 20.82 9.39 -18.80
N ILE A 111 21.51 8.41 -19.38
CA ILE A 111 21.53 7.02 -18.87
C ILE A 111 22.03 7.00 -17.42
N LEU A 112 23.15 7.67 -17.13
CA LEU A 112 23.73 7.74 -15.79
C LEU A 112 22.80 8.39 -14.75
N ILE A 113 21.91 9.30 -15.16
CA ILE A 113 20.90 9.89 -14.27
C ILE A 113 19.70 8.95 -14.11
N ILE A 114 19.21 8.38 -15.20
CA ILE A 114 17.97 7.59 -15.20
C ILE A 114 18.17 6.22 -14.55
N THR A 115 19.30 5.55 -14.76
CA THR A 115 19.55 4.21 -14.21
C THR A 115 19.33 4.10 -12.69
N PRO A 116 19.96 4.92 -11.84
CA PRO A 116 19.73 4.83 -10.40
C PRO A 116 18.29 5.20 -9.99
N ILE A 117 17.62 6.08 -10.74
CA ILE A 117 16.20 6.38 -10.54
C ILE A 117 15.34 5.15 -10.83
N ILE A 118 15.56 4.47 -11.96
CA ILE A 118 14.80 3.26 -12.33
C ILE A 118 14.99 2.16 -11.30
N MET A 119 16.23 1.92 -10.85
CA MET A 119 16.53 0.89 -9.83
C MET A 119 15.82 1.18 -8.51
N TRP A 120 15.79 2.44 -8.10
CA TRP A 120 15.07 2.86 -6.89
C TRP A 120 13.55 2.74 -7.09
N TYR A 121 13.05 3.25 -8.20
CA TYR A 121 11.63 3.29 -8.56
C TYR A 121 11.02 1.89 -8.62
N SER A 122 11.71 0.92 -9.24
CA SER A 122 11.21 -0.44 -9.44
C SER A 122 10.90 -1.21 -8.15
N VAL A 123 11.36 -0.70 -7.01
CA VAL A 123 11.16 -1.33 -5.70
C VAL A 123 10.26 -0.50 -4.80
N ASN A 124 10.40 0.83 -4.84
CA ASN A 124 9.77 1.71 -3.87
C ASN A 124 8.43 2.28 -4.34
N VAL A 125 8.10 2.17 -5.63
CA VAL A 125 6.89 2.76 -6.20
C VAL A 125 6.06 1.67 -6.85
N ASP A 126 4.88 1.41 -6.29
CA ASP A 126 3.83 0.64 -6.93
C ASP A 126 2.73 1.59 -7.40
N ILE A 127 2.68 1.83 -8.72
CA ILE A 127 1.66 2.71 -9.31
C ILE A 127 0.26 2.18 -9.04
N ASN A 128 0.05 0.86 -9.08
CA ASN A 128 -1.29 0.30 -8.91
C ASN A 128 -1.79 0.59 -7.51
N VAL A 129 -0.96 0.39 -6.48
CA VAL A 129 -1.31 0.81 -5.11
C VAL A 129 -1.64 2.30 -5.08
N MET A 130 -0.85 3.16 -5.73
CA MET A 130 -1.07 4.60 -5.68
C MET A 130 -2.34 5.08 -6.38
N VAL A 131 -2.78 4.42 -7.47
CA VAL A 131 -3.83 4.97 -8.36
C VAL A 131 -5.05 4.07 -8.53
N ASP A 132 -4.91 2.74 -8.42
CA ASP A 132 -6.04 1.82 -8.57
C ASP A 132 -6.79 1.72 -7.24
N ASN A 133 -7.90 2.45 -7.17
CA ASN A 133 -8.85 2.39 -6.06
C ASN A 133 -10.20 1.84 -6.51
N ASN A 134 -10.21 1.00 -7.57
CA ASN A 134 -11.43 0.37 -8.07
C ASN A 134 -11.91 -0.73 -7.10
N THR A 135 -13.21 -0.74 -6.84
CA THR A 135 -13.85 -1.75 -5.99
C THR A 135 -13.67 -3.17 -6.54
N ARG A 136 -13.32 -4.10 -5.67
CA ARG A 136 -13.20 -5.54 -5.93
C ARG A 136 -14.17 -6.36 -5.08
N LEU A 137 -14.46 -5.90 -3.87
CA LEU A 137 -15.35 -6.59 -2.94
C LEU A 137 -16.19 -5.58 -2.16
N LEU A 138 -17.38 -6.02 -1.74
CA LEU A 138 -18.12 -5.33 -0.68
C LEU A 138 -18.01 -6.12 0.61
N TRP A 139 -17.81 -5.40 1.71
CA TRP A 139 -17.91 -5.93 3.05
C TRP A 139 -19.19 -5.40 3.68
N ILE A 140 -20.04 -6.30 4.17
CA ILE A 140 -21.25 -5.97 4.92
C ILE A 140 -21.03 -6.42 6.36
N ASN A 141 -21.08 -5.49 7.30
CA ASN A 141 -20.86 -5.75 8.72
C ASN A 141 -22.10 -5.35 9.54
N VAL A 142 -22.45 -6.17 10.51
CA VAL A 142 -23.64 -6.04 11.36
C VAL A 142 -23.36 -6.62 12.76
N PRO A 143 -24.11 -6.23 13.80
CA PRO A 143 -24.03 -6.91 15.09
C PRO A 143 -24.41 -8.39 14.96
N SER A 144 -23.60 -9.28 15.54
CA SER A 144 -23.87 -10.73 15.42
C SER A 144 -24.92 -11.28 16.36
N ASN A 145 -25.31 -10.53 17.38
CA ASN A 145 -26.42 -10.89 18.26
C ASN A 145 -27.35 -9.69 18.32
N ILE A 146 -28.60 -9.89 17.95
CA ILE A 146 -29.64 -8.86 18.03
C ILE A 146 -30.90 -9.46 18.66
N LYS A 147 -31.65 -8.65 19.41
CA LYS A 147 -32.97 -9.08 19.84
C LYS A 147 -33.93 -9.06 18.66
N SER A 148 -34.89 -9.97 18.67
CA SER A 148 -35.98 -9.96 17.69
C SER A 148 -36.70 -8.60 17.73
N GLY A 149 -36.83 -7.97 16.56
CA GLY A 149 -37.49 -6.67 16.42
C GLY A 149 -36.68 -5.47 16.93
N GLU A 150 -35.41 -5.64 17.26
CA GLU A 150 -34.51 -4.54 17.59
C GLU A 150 -33.87 -3.95 16.31
N ASP A 151 -33.84 -2.63 16.21
CA ASP A 151 -33.14 -1.94 15.13
C ASP A 151 -31.63 -2.03 15.34
N PHE A 152 -30.88 -2.30 14.27
CA PHE A 152 -29.42 -2.36 14.27
C PHE A 152 -28.82 -1.65 13.07
N THR A 153 -27.53 -1.34 13.16
CA THR A 153 -26.78 -0.70 12.09
C THR A 153 -26.17 -1.73 11.15
N ILE A 154 -26.37 -1.53 9.86
CA ILE A 154 -25.71 -2.26 8.78
C ILE A 154 -24.65 -1.33 8.19
N THR A 155 -23.39 -1.72 8.25
CA THR A 155 -22.27 -1.01 7.61
C THR A 155 -21.92 -1.71 6.32
N VAL A 156 -21.86 -0.97 5.22
CA VAL A 156 -21.44 -1.46 3.91
C VAL A 156 -20.23 -0.68 3.44
N GLU A 157 -19.19 -1.42 3.09
CA GLU A 157 -17.91 -0.89 2.68
C GLU A 157 -17.51 -1.47 1.33
N ALA A 158 -17.12 -0.61 0.40
CA ALA A 158 -16.58 -1.00 -0.88
C ALA A 158 -15.05 -1.01 -0.80
N TRP A 159 -14.41 -2.15 -1.03
CA TRP A 159 -12.98 -2.34 -0.85
C TRP A 159 -12.28 -2.59 -2.19
N ASP A 160 -11.08 -2.03 -2.36
CA ASP A 160 -10.24 -2.24 -3.53
C ASP A 160 -9.31 -3.46 -3.39
N ALA A 161 -8.44 -3.68 -4.38
CA ALA A 161 -7.51 -4.82 -4.40
C ALA A 161 -6.39 -4.76 -3.34
N PHE A 162 -6.25 -3.62 -2.65
CA PHE A 162 -5.18 -3.31 -1.72
C PHE A 162 -5.69 -3.10 -0.30
N GLU A 163 -6.89 -3.62 -0.01
CA GLU A 163 -7.49 -3.54 1.31
C GLU A 163 -7.72 -2.08 1.76
N ARG A 164 -8.20 -1.23 0.84
CA ARG A 164 -8.63 0.13 1.16
C ARG A 164 -10.07 0.35 0.77
N VAL A 165 -10.76 1.23 1.49
CA VAL A 165 -12.08 1.70 1.10
C VAL A 165 -11.96 2.46 -0.23
N SER A 166 -12.81 2.09 -1.18
CA SER A 166 -12.87 2.60 -2.55
C SER A 166 -13.66 3.90 -2.59
N ALA A 167 -12.94 5.03 -2.63
CA ALA A 167 -13.53 6.37 -2.70
C ALA A 167 -14.36 6.58 -3.96
N THR A 168 -14.12 5.81 -5.03
CA THR A 168 -14.76 5.95 -6.34
C THR A 168 -16.00 5.09 -6.53
N TYR A 169 -16.37 4.26 -5.55
CA TYR A 169 -17.50 3.33 -5.68
C TYR A 169 -18.83 4.07 -5.92
N LYS A 170 -19.56 3.61 -6.95
CA LYS A 170 -20.86 4.16 -7.40
C LYS A 170 -21.87 3.06 -7.74
N GLY A 171 -21.63 1.85 -7.24
CA GLY A 171 -22.53 0.71 -7.47
C GLY A 171 -23.85 0.89 -6.73
N THR A 172 -24.86 0.14 -7.16
CA THR A 172 -26.13 0.00 -6.47
C THR A 172 -26.14 -1.33 -5.73
N VAL A 173 -26.40 -1.29 -4.44
CA VAL A 173 -26.52 -2.48 -3.58
C VAL A 173 -27.98 -2.78 -3.35
N GLN A 174 -28.40 -3.99 -3.73
CA GLN A 174 -29.72 -4.52 -3.41
C GLN A 174 -29.60 -5.53 -2.27
N PHE A 175 -30.34 -5.28 -1.19
CA PHE A 175 -30.31 -6.13 0.00
C PHE A 175 -31.34 -7.25 -0.06
N SER A 176 -30.94 -8.43 0.43
CA SER A 176 -31.83 -9.56 0.69
C SER A 176 -31.39 -10.31 1.94
N LEU A 177 -32.17 -11.31 2.36
CA LEU A 177 -31.92 -12.08 3.57
C LEU A 177 -31.91 -13.57 3.28
N GLU A 178 -30.94 -14.27 3.84
CA GLU A 178 -30.91 -15.73 3.88
C GLU A 178 -30.98 -16.14 5.35
N SER A 179 -31.94 -16.99 5.71
CA SER A 179 -32.33 -17.23 7.11
C SER A 179 -32.48 -18.70 7.42
N TYR A 180 -32.07 -19.10 8.61
CA TYR A 180 -32.01 -20.48 9.06
C TYR A 180 -32.56 -20.60 10.48
N ALA A 181 -33.30 -21.67 10.74
CA ALA A 181 -33.77 -21.98 12.09
C ALA A 181 -32.58 -22.36 12.99
N LEU A 182 -32.56 -21.82 14.22
CA LEU A 182 -31.43 -21.97 15.14
C LEU A 182 -31.14 -23.44 15.53
N GLU A 183 -32.19 -24.24 15.71
CA GLU A 183 -32.06 -25.62 16.19
C GLU A 183 -31.83 -26.64 15.06
N SER A 184 -32.56 -26.49 13.96
CA SER A 184 -32.57 -27.46 12.87
C SER A 184 -31.67 -27.09 11.70
N PHE A 185 -31.18 -25.84 11.65
CA PHE A 185 -30.48 -25.26 10.50
C PHE A 185 -31.29 -25.35 9.19
N ALA A 186 -32.60 -25.53 9.28
CA ALA A 186 -33.48 -25.54 8.11
C ALA A 186 -33.66 -24.12 7.58
N LEU A 187 -33.66 -23.98 6.26
CA LEU A 187 -33.90 -22.70 5.59
C LEU A 187 -35.30 -22.16 5.92
N ILE A 188 -35.38 -20.89 6.30
CA ILE A 188 -36.61 -20.15 6.51
C ILE A 188 -36.92 -19.39 5.21
N SER A 189 -38.00 -19.76 4.53
CA SER A 189 -38.35 -19.22 3.20
C SER A 189 -38.95 -17.81 3.24
N THR A 190 -39.54 -17.41 4.37
CA THR A 190 -40.27 -16.13 4.52
C THR A 190 -39.95 -15.46 5.86
N PRO A 191 -38.69 -15.04 6.09
CA PRO A 191 -38.33 -14.28 7.28
C PRO A 191 -38.95 -12.88 7.24
N SER A 192 -39.47 -12.42 8.38
CA SER A 192 -39.87 -11.03 8.61
C SER A 192 -38.66 -10.19 8.98
N ALA A 193 -38.35 -9.19 8.17
CA ALA A 193 -37.28 -8.23 8.38
C ALA A 193 -37.59 -6.91 7.64
N LEU A 194 -37.03 -5.82 8.14
CA LEU A 194 -36.95 -4.53 7.46
C LEU A 194 -35.49 -4.34 7.03
N LEU A 195 -35.24 -4.45 5.73
CA LEU A 195 -33.94 -4.20 5.12
C LEU A 195 -33.95 -2.85 4.38
N PRO A 196 -32.77 -2.27 4.12
CA PRO A 196 -32.69 -1.06 3.31
C PRO A 196 -33.19 -1.30 1.89
N GLU A 197 -33.87 -0.30 1.32
CA GLU A 197 -34.17 -0.27 -0.11
C GLU A 197 -32.88 -0.26 -0.95
N PRO A 198 -32.92 -0.67 -2.24
CA PRO A 198 -31.77 -0.60 -3.11
C PRO A 198 -31.13 0.80 -3.10
N TYR A 199 -29.82 0.85 -2.85
CA TYR A 199 -29.11 2.12 -2.64
C TYR A 199 -27.93 2.27 -3.59
N THR A 200 -27.86 3.40 -4.30
CA THR A 200 -26.74 3.75 -5.17
C THR A 200 -25.74 4.63 -4.42
N PHE A 201 -24.49 4.17 -4.33
CA PHE A 201 -23.44 4.89 -3.64
C PHE A 201 -23.01 6.15 -4.39
N SER A 202 -22.65 7.17 -3.61
CA SER A 202 -22.05 8.39 -4.12
C SER A 202 -20.54 8.37 -3.92
N GLY A 203 -19.81 8.17 -5.03
CA GLY A 203 -18.34 8.14 -5.05
C GLY A 203 -17.69 9.39 -5.64
N GLN A 204 -16.38 9.44 -5.56
CA GLN A 204 -15.51 10.44 -6.17
C GLN A 204 -15.26 10.17 -7.66
N LEU A 205 -14.55 11.11 -8.29
CA LEU A 205 -13.99 10.92 -9.63
C LEU A 205 -12.60 10.29 -9.60
N PHE A 206 -11.85 10.50 -8.51
CA PHE A 206 -10.48 10.02 -8.33
C PHE A 206 -10.38 9.20 -7.05
N GLY A 207 -9.47 8.22 -7.04
CA GLY A 207 -9.20 7.39 -5.87
C GLY A 207 -8.60 8.18 -4.71
N ASN A 208 -8.78 7.66 -3.51
CA ASN A 208 -8.17 8.20 -2.29
C ASN A 208 -7.84 7.04 -1.34
N ASP A 209 -6.67 7.08 -0.72
CA ASP A 209 -6.19 6.07 0.23
C ASP A 209 -6.86 6.18 1.62
N MET A 210 -7.49 7.33 1.91
CA MET A 210 -8.20 7.62 3.15
C MET A 210 -9.65 8.03 2.87
N ALA A 211 -10.38 7.22 2.10
CA ALA A 211 -11.76 7.51 1.71
C ALA A 211 -12.68 7.87 2.89
N TYR A 212 -12.49 7.21 4.04
CA TYR A 212 -13.23 7.40 5.29
C TYR A 212 -12.96 8.74 6.01
N ASN A 213 -11.96 9.51 5.61
CA ASN A 213 -11.64 10.83 6.19
C ASN A 213 -12.18 11.99 5.34
N ILE A 214 -12.91 11.70 4.27
CA ILE A 214 -13.35 12.71 3.32
C ILE A 214 -14.73 13.23 3.75
N ASP A 215 -14.76 14.47 4.23
CA ASP A 215 -15.99 15.18 4.56
C ASP A 215 -16.48 15.98 3.34
N ASN A 216 -17.27 15.33 2.49
CA ASN A 216 -17.82 15.93 1.25
C ASN A 216 -19.28 15.56 0.99
N GLU A 217 -20.02 15.16 2.04
CA GLU A 217 -21.42 14.69 2.00
C GLU A 217 -21.66 13.42 1.16
N LYS A 218 -20.62 12.84 0.55
CA LYS A 218 -20.70 11.59 -0.20
C LYS A 218 -20.38 10.38 0.69
N ASP A 219 -20.78 9.22 0.21
CA ASP A 219 -20.52 7.94 0.89
C ASP A 219 -19.03 7.54 0.75
N ASN A 220 -18.39 7.85 -0.38
CA ASN A 220 -16.99 7.50 -0.67
C ASN A 220 -16.67 6.02 -0.40
N GLY A 221 -17.61 5.12 -0.73
CA GLY A 221 -17.46 3.69 -0.51
C GLY A 221 -17.78 3.20 0.89
N LEU A 222 -18.25 4.05 1.81
CA LEU A 222 -18.67 3.68 3.16
C LEU A 222 -20.08 4.22 3.45
N LYS A 223 -21.02 3.35 3.81
CA LYS A 223 -22.39 3.77 4.17
C LYS A 223 -22.96 2.92 5.29
N THR A 224 -23.67 3.57 6.19
CA THR A 224 -24.46 2.91 7.23
C THR A 224 -25.96 3.01 6.94
N PHE A 225 -26.69 1.95 7.30
CA PHE A 225 -28.13 1.84 7.20
C PHE A 225 -28.71 1.31 8.51
N ILE A 226 -30.02 1.49 8.68
CA ILE A 226 -30.76 0.83 9.76
C ILE A 226 -31.48 -0.39 9.17
N GLY A 227 -31.39 -1.51 9.86
CA GLY A 227 -32.13 -2.73 9.57
C GLY A 227 -32.79 -3.29 10.82
N ARG A 228 -33.74 -4.19 10.63
CA ARG A 228 -34.42 -4.94 11.70
C ARG A 228 -34.74 -6.34 11.23
N ILE A 229 -34.58 -7.34 12.10
CA ILE A 229 -35.03 -8.71 11.83
C ILE A 229 -35.95 -9.14 12.96
N ASP A 230 -37.18 -9.49 12.62
CA ASP A 230 -38.20 -9.90 13.60
C ASP A 230 -38.20 -11.42 13.79
N THR A 231 -37.73 -12.18 12.80
CA THR A 231 -37.74 -13.65 12.87
C THR A 231 -36.53 -14.17 13.64
N PRO A 232 -36.72 -14.99 14.70
CA PRO A 232 -35.59 -15.65 15.37
C PRO A 232 -34.89 -16.68 14.48
N GLY A 233 -33.58 -16.78 14.58
CA GLY A 233 -32.78 -17.68 13.75
C GLY A 233 -31.33 -17.23 13.56
N ILE A 234 -30.67 -17.85 12.59
CA ILE A 234 -29.36 -17.43 12.06
C ILE A 234 -29.61 -16.79 10.70
N HIS A 235 -29.10 -15.59 10.49
CA HIS A 235 -29.37 -14.79 9.31
C HIS A 235 -28.07 -14.28 8.69
N TYR A 236 -28.12 -14.11 7.37
CA TYR A 236 -27.12 -13.40 6.60
C TYR A 236 -27.83 -12.33 5.79
N ILE A 237 -27.36 -11.10 5.87
CA ILE A 237 -27.75 -10.05 4.92
C ILE A 237 -26.89 -10.23 3.68
N LEU A 238 -27.55 -10.33 2.54
CA LEU A 238 -26.91 -10.44 1.24
C LEU A 238 -27.01 -9.09 0.55
N GLY A 239 -25.90 -8.61 -0.02
CA GLY A 239 -25.87 -7.42 -0.88
C GLY A 239 -25.48 -7.83 -2.30
N HIS A 240 -26.42 -7.72 -3.24
CA HIS A 240 -26.11 -7.86 -4.66
C HIS A 240 -25.64 -6.52 -5.21
N ASP A 241 -24.40 -6.50 -5.73
CA ASP A 241 -23.77 -5.28 -6.22
C ASP A 241 -23.87 -5.15 -7.74
N SER A 242 -24.44 -4.04 -8.20
CA SER A 242 -24.54 -3.75 -9.63
C SER A 242 -23.19 -3.47 -10.31
N LEU A 243 -22.12 -3.16 -9.57
CA LEU A 243 -20.81 -2.86 -10.18
C LEU A 243 -20.01 -4.15 -10.42
N THR A 244 -19.80 -4.94 -9.37
CA THR A 244 -19.04 -6.20 -9.43
C THR A 244 -19.86 -7.39 -9.92
N GLN A 245 -21.20 -7.27 -9.96
CA GLN A 245 -22.15 -8.32 -10.31
C GLN A 245 -22.13 -9.53 -9.36
N ASN A 246 -21.51 -9.39 -8.19
CA ASN A 246 -21.43 -10.42 -7.17
C ASN A 246 -22.47 -10.21 -6.08
N THR A 247 -22.70 -11.26 -5.29
CA THR A 247 -23.46 -11.20 -4.05
C THR A 247 -22.50 -11.40 -2.87
N TYR A 248 -22.52 -10.44 -1.95
CA TYR A 248 -21.69 -10.45 -0.74
C TYR A 248 -22.55 -10.77 0.47
N TYR A 249 -21.97 -11.48 1.43
CA TYR A 249 -22.64 -11.90 2.66
C TYR A 249 -22.14 -11.05 3.82
N SER A 250 -23.03 -10.75 4.76
CA SER A 250 -22.64 -10.23 6.06
C SER A 250 -21.97 -11.30 6.92
N ASN A 251 -21.40 -10.89 8.05
CA ASN A 251 -21.17 -11.82 9.15
C ASN A 251 -22.50 -12.47 9.62
N PRO A 252 -22.46 -13.66 10.24
CA PRO A 252 -23.66 -14.33 10.73
C PRO A 252 -24.36 -13.51 11.82
N ILE A 253 -25.67 -13.37 11.74
CA ILE A 253 -26.51 -12.68 12.73
C ILE A 253 -27.36 -13.72 13.43
N ILE A 254 -27.27 -13.80 14.76
CA ILE A 254 -28.16 -14.63 15.55
C ILE A 254 -29.23 -13.73 16.17
N VAL A 255 -30.49 -14.03 15.83
CA VAL A 255 -31.68 -13.29 16.25
C VAL A 255 -32.46 -14.14 17.24
N GLY A 256 -32.80 -13.58 18.39
CA GLY A 256 -33.54 -14.30 19.43
C GLY A 256 -33.74 -13.49 20.70
N GLU A 257 -34.25 -14.14 21.73
CA GLU A 257 -34.43 -13.56 23.05
C GLU A 257 -33.11 -13.66 23.84
N TYR A 258 -32.22 -12.68 23.63
CA TYR A 258 -30.96 -12.59 24.38
C TYR A 258 -31.11 -11.64 25.58
N GLY A 259 -30.93 -12.15 26.79
CA GLY A 259 -30.68 -11.32 27.98
C GLY A 259 -29.29 -10.69 27.92
N LEU A 260 -29.08 -9.58 28.64
CA LEU A 260 -27.78 -8.87 28.79
C LEU A 260 -26.66 -9.76 29.37
N ASP A 261 -27.02 -10.94 29.86
CA ASP A 261 -26.23 -11.97 30.51
C ASP A 261 -25.54 -12.94 29.54
N LYS A 262 -25.91 -12.95 28.25
CA LYS A 262 -25.16 -13.65 27.20
C LYS A 262 -24.30 -12.63 26.44
N GLY A 263 -23.00 -12.62 26.70
CA GLY A 263 -22.07 -11.62 26.17
C GLY A 263 -22.18 -11.40 24.65
N ASN A 264 -21.96 -10.15 24.23
CA ASN A 264 -21.98 -9.77 22.82
C ASN A 264 -20.81 -10.42 22.07
N ILE A 265 -21.08 -10.94 20.87
CA ILE A 265 -20.03 -11.36 19.93
C ILE A 265 -19.60 -10.11 19.17
N TYR A 266 -18.34 -9.73 19.33
CA TYR A 266 -17.72 -8.65 18.57
C TYR A 266 -16.88 -9.23 17.43
N TRP A 267 -17.08 -8.68 16.24
CA TRP A 267 -16.18 -8.87 15.11
C TRP A 267 -15.24 -7.67 15.04
N GLY A 268 -14.07 -7.91 14.51
CA GLY A 268 -13.07 -6.88 14.29
C GLY A 268 -11.77 -7.51 13.86
N ASP A 269 -10.83 -6.66 13.47
CA ASP A 269 -9.49 -7.11 13.18
C ASP A 269 -8.74 -7.40 14.49
N LEU A 270 -8.52 -8.70 14.76
CA LEU A 270 -7.76 -9.16 15.92
C LEU A 270 -6.25 -8.96 15.75
N HIS A 271 -5.79 -8.55 14.56
CA HIS A 271 -4.39 -8.44 14.22
C HIS A 271 -4.13 -7.23 13.32
N THR A 272 -3.73 -6.12 13.92
CA THR A 272 -3.32 -4.92 13.18
C THR A 272 -1.89 -4.52 13.50
N HIS A 273 -1.25 -3.80 12.59
CA HIS A 273 0.10 -3.27 12.76
C HIS A 273 0.05 -1.74 12.75
N THR A 274 0.89 -1.10 13.58
CA THR A 274 1.03 0.38 13.63
C THR A 274 2.45 0.78 13.22
N ILE A 275 2.72 2.09 13.17
CA ILE A 275 4.09 2.63 13.03
C ILE A 275 5.07 2.19 14.14
N LEU A 276 4.59 1.56 15.21
CA LEU A 276 5.46 0.99 16.25
C LEU A 276 6.17 -0.29 15.78
N SER A 277 5.76 -0.88 14.65
CA SER A 277 6.44 -1.98 13.97
C SER A 277 6.58 -1.71 12.47
N ASP A 278 5.92 -2.51 11.65
CA ASP A 278 5.92 -2.60 10.19
C ASP A 278 4.56 -2.18 9.58
N GLY A 279 3.64 -1.66 10.40
CA GLY A 279 2.37 -1.11 9.95
C GLY A 279 2.47 0.37 9.56
N SER A 280 1.41 0.85 8.93
CA SER A 280 1.21 2.28 8.68
C SER A 280 0.17 2.86 9.66
N GLY A 281 0.22 4.17 9.92
CA GLY A 281 -0.70 4.82 10.86
C GLY A 281 -0.27 4.75 12.34
N SER A 282 -0.64 5.76 13.12
CA SER A 282 -0.41 5.78 14.56
C SER A 282 -1.37 4.81 15.27
N PRO A 283 -1.10 4.41 16.52
CA PRO A 283 -2.07 3.67 17.33
C PRO A 283 -3.44 4.33 17.37
N GLU A 284 -3.51 5.67 17.45
CA GLU A 284 -4.76 6.43 17.42
C GLU A 284 -5.49 6.30 16.08
N HIS A 285 -4.76 6.28 14.95
CA HIS A 285 -5.35 5.98 13.64
C HIS A 285 -5.94 4.56 13.61
N ASN A 286 -5.25 3.56 14.15
CA ASN A 286 -5.77 2.20 14.17
C ASN A 286 -6.97 2.06 15.12
N TYR A 287 -7.00 2.75 16.26
CA TYR A 287 -8.18 2.81 17.12
C TYR A 287 -9.34 3.56 16.46
N TYR A 288 -9.07 4.63 15.73
CA TYR A 288 -10.08 5.35 14.96
C TYR A 288 -10.64 4.45 13.85
N TYR A 289 -9.76 3.77 13.11
CA TYR A 289 -10.12 2.81 12.08
C TYR A 289 -10.95 1.66 12.65
N GLY A 290 -10.47 1.00 13.70
CA GLY A 290 -11.18 -0.10 14.35
C GLY A 290 -12.47 0.29 15.06
N ARG A 291 -12.73 1.59 15.27
CA ARG A 291 -14.02 2.08 15.81
C ARG A 291 -15.02 2.41 14.71
N ASN A 292 -14.54 2.94 13.59
CA ASN A 292 -15.38 3.57 12.58
C ASN A 292 -15.46 2.78 11.26
N VAL A 293 -14.64 1.73 11.11
CA VAL A 293 -14.50 0.94 9.87
C VAL A 293 -14.58 -0.57 10.20
N ALA A 294 -13.68 -1.08 11.05
CA ALA A 294 -13.62 -2.53 11.37
C ALA A 294 -14.77 -3.02 12.27
#